data_AF-A0AAD2FJW6-F1
#
_entry.id   AF-A0AAD2FJW6-F1
#
_cell.length_a   1.000
_cell.length_b   1.000
_cell.length_c   1.000
_cell.angle_alpha   90.00
_cell.angle_beta   90.00
_cell.angle_gamma   90.00
#
_symmetry.space_group_name_H-M   'P 1'
#
loop_
_entity.id
_entity.type
_entity.pdbx_description
1 polymer ?
#
loop_
_entity_poly.entity_id
_entity_poly.type
_entity_poly.pdbx_seq_one_letter_code
_entity_poly.pdbx_strand_id
1 'polypeptide(L)'
;MSIRSVARVTALSLLWKFTSAQFCTSLKTDTWAGYVDAVSEALDQTGFAVLCPFEISGDGCQGMEEYPEGLRIKEGQSQVLISCDSLLFGYHEESTECVVDCPGRHITVPESSSLTLERMVFSGATESSIKVEEGGTLTVINSIFKDNKANSEEGKGGAIFVLPNSSVHIYYSQFVRNTADYGGAIYGGDFSYVEVVESMFEENKATISGGAFAEDGYSESRFETSSFYKNDASFGGAIYIKELSTAKSLGNTFENNFAIDGGAIFSAGFTSVVDSTFEENAAATGGAVYVEAGSSMTLSRSEFRSNSATKFGPAVSNQFNVQVDAADNTACGNAMESTGVHCEGILMLVPGETSQCVPFTNACDAPSAQPSASPAPSAVLKFGDGDDGAVQFEEDSLMPSDMPSMVPSDMPSLVPSDMPSLVPSDMPSVTPSDMPSQ
;
A
#
# COMPACT_ATOMS: atom_id res chain seq x y z
N MET A 1 27.62 17.38 42.06
CA MET A 1 26.60 16.31 42.08
C MET A 1 26.50 15.77 40.67
N SER A 2 26.77 14.48 40.51
CA SER A 2 27.19 13.81 39.27
C SER A 2 26.03 13.51 38.32
N ILE A 3 26.32 13.62 37.02
CA ILE A 3 25.64 12.96 35.90
C ILE A 3 25.55 11.46 36.22
N ARG A 4 24.38 10.95 36.61
CA ARG A 4 24.00 9.52 36.66
C ARG A 4 22.50 9.39 36.92
N SER A 5 21.68 9.28 35.86
CA SER A 5 20.36 8.60 35.92
C SER A 5 19.51 8.61 34.63
N VAL A 6 20.10 8.71 33.43
CA VAL A 6 19.39 8.34 32.18
C VAL A 6 20.33 7.53 31.27
N ALA A 7 20.64 6.32 31.73
CA ALA A 7 21.33 5.28 30.97
C ALA A 7 20.91 3.92 31.53
N ARG A 8 19.61 3.60 31.40
CA ARG A 8 19.03 2.29 31.72
C ARG A 8 17.80 2.03 30.85
N VAL A 9 18.02 1.91 29.54
CA VAL A 9 17.26 0.99 28.66
C VAL A 9 18.19 0.38 27.59
N THR A 10 19.31 1.02 27.24
CA THR A 10 20.36 0.47 26.36
C THR A 10 21.44 -0.33 27.11
N ALA A 11 21.03 -1.35 27.89
CA ALA A 11 21.97 -2.28 28.52
C ALA A 11 21.33 -3.64 28.86
N LEU A 12 20.47 -4.16 27.97
CA LEU A 12 20.09 -5.58 27.96
C LEU A 12 20.34 -6.25 26.59
N SER A 13 21.20 -5.65 25.76
CA SER A 13 21.69 -6.21 24.49
C SER A 13 23.15 -6.68 24.54
N LEU A 14 23.81 -6.65 25.71
CA LEU A 14 25.21 -7.04 25.86
C LEU A 14 25.39 -7.89 27.11
N LEU A 15 25.06 -9.18 27.02
CA LEU A 15 25.67 -10.30 27.78
C LEU A 15 24.97 -11.63 27.45
N TRP A 16 24.85 -11.96 26.16
CA TRP A 16 24.69 -13.35 25.72
C TRP A 16 25.94 -13.73 24.93
N LYS A 17 26.55 -14.85 25.34
CA LYS A 17 27.85 -15.31 24.84
C LYS A 17 27.75 -15.64 23.36
N PHE A 18 28.62 -15.01 22.58
CA PHE A 18 28.86 -15.31 21.18
C PHE A 18 29.39 -16.74 21.02
N THR A 19 28.52 -17.62 20.54
CA THR A 19 28.85 -18.77 19.71
C THR A 19 27.84 -18.78 18.57
N SER A 20 28.25 -18.30 17.38
CA SER A 20 27.66 -18.63 16.07
C SER A 20 26.13 -18.85 16.04
N ALA A 21 25.34 -17.92 16.57
CA ALA A 21 23.88 -18.04 16.56
C ALA A 21 23.34 -17.32 15.32
N GLN A 22 22.70 -18.09 14.45
CA GLN A 22 21.95 -17.62 13.31
C GLN A 22 20.81 -16.73 13.84
N PHE A 23 20.73 -15.48 13.37
CA PHE A 23 19.71 -14.50 13.79
C PHE A 23 18.34 -14.70 13.10
N CYS A 24 18.29 -15.65 12.16
CA CYS A 24 17.10 -16.03 11.41
C CYS A 24 16.86 -17.54 11.54
N THR A 25 15.61 -17.95 11.38
CA THR A 25 15.17 -19.34 11.35
C THR A 25 15.30 -19.87 9.93
N SER A 26 16.14 -20.88 9.71
CA SER A 26 16.18 -21.61 8.44
C SER A 26 15.03 -22.60 8.34
N LEU A 27 14.54 -22.82 7.12
CA LEU A 27 13.63 -23.91 6.85
C LEU A 27 14.35 -25.25 7.05
N LYS A 28 13.65 -26.25 7.60
CA LYS A 28 14.18 -27.63 7.70
C LYS A 28 14.29 -28.28 6.31
N THR A 29 13.38 -27.90 5.42
CA THR A 29 13.29 -28.29 4.02
C THR A 29 12.67 -27.14 3.24
N ASP A 30 13.15 -26.88 2.02
CA ASP A 30 12.61 -25.85 1.10
C ASP A 30 11.28 -26.32 0.46
N THR A 31 10.31 -26.54 1.34
CA THR A 31 9.00 -27.10 1.03
C THR A 31 7.94 -26.33 1.79
N TRP A 32 6.71 -26.33 1.29
CA TRP A 32 5.58 -25.69 1.96
C TRP A 32 5.41 -26.15 3.42
N ALA A 33 5.46 -27.46 3.67
CA ALA A 33 5.36 -28.01 5.02
C ALA A 33 6.52 -27.54 5.92
N GLY A 34 7.75 -27.49 5.38
CA GLY A 34 8.92 -26.96 6.08
C GLY A 34 8.78 -25.49 6.47
N TYR A 35 8.15 -24.67 5.63
CA TYR A 35 7.79 -23.28 5.94
C TYR A 35 6.75 -23.18 7.04
N VAL A 36 5.64 -23.91 6.92
CA VAL A 36 4.57 -23.92 7.92
C VAL A 36 5.12 -24.33 9.29
N ASP A 37 5.94 -25.38 9.33
CA ASP A 37 6.57 -25.86 10.57
C ASP A 37 7.50 -24.80 11.18
N ALA A 38 8.38 -24.20 10.37
CA ALA A 38 9.34 -23.21 10.84
C ALA A 38 8.65 -21.96 11.39
N VAL A 39 7.64 -21.45 10.66
CA VAL A 39 6.87 -20.28 11.11
C VAL A 39 6.06 -20.61 12.35
N SER A 40 5.32 -21.72 12.37
CA SER A 40 4.48 -22.09 13.51
C SER A 40 5.31 -22.29 14.78
N GLU A 41 6.47 -22.95 14.66
CA GLU A 41 7.39 -23.17 15.78
C GLU A 41 7.96 -21.83 16.31
N ALA A 42 8.35 -20.91 15.42
CA ALA A 42 8.87 -19.60 15.82
C ALA A 42 7.80 -18.72 16.49
N LEU A 43 6.58 -18.71 15.94
CA LEU A 43 5.45 -17.98 16.50
C LEU A 43 5.04 -18.50 17.87
N ASP A 44 5.07 -19.82 18.08
CA ASP A 44 4.73 -20.42 19.38
C ASP A 44 5.77 -20.13 20.46
N GLN A 45 7.03 -19.92 20.08
CA GLN A 45 8.10 -19.62 21.02
C GLN A 45 8.20 -18.12 21.35
N THR A 46 7.98 -17.25 20.37
CA THR A 46 8.37 -15.84 20.48
C THR A 46 7.31 -14.82 20.05
N GLY A 47 6.27 -15.26 19.33
CA GLY A 47 5.28 -14.37 18.70
C GLY A 47 5.74 -13.72 17.39
N PHE A 48 6.98 -13.97 16.95
CA PHE A 48 7.51 -13.50 15.67
C PHE A 48 8.33 -14.58 14.97
N ALA A 49 8.46 -14.48 13.65
CA ALA A 49 9.26 -15.36 12.81
C ALA A 49 10.17 -14.49 11.92
N VAL A 50 11.46 -14.52 12.21
CA VAL A 50 12.48 -13.96 11.31
C VAL A 50 13.06 -15.12 10.51
N LEU A 51 12.83 -15.15 9.21
CA LEU A 51 13.21 -16.25 8.34
C LEU A 51 14.50 -15.93 7.59
N CYS A 52 15.36 -16.92 7.43
CA CYS A 52 16.49 -16.80 6.50
C CYS A 52 15.95 -16.86 5.06
N PRO A 53 16.64 -16.27 4.06
CA PRO A 53 16.24 -16.39 2.66
C PRO A 53 15.98 -17.84 2.26
N PHE A 54 14.92 -18.05 1.48
CA PHE A 54 14.50 -19.36 0.98
C PHE A 54 13.70 -19.17 -0.31
N GLU A 55 13.57 -20.24 -1.08
CA GLU A 55 12.65 -20.29 -2.21
C GLU A 55 11.83 -21.57 -2.13
N ILE A 56 10.51 -21.43 -2.14
CA ILE A 56 9.58 -22.55 -2.28
C ILE A 56 8.88 -22.38 -3.62
N SER A 57 9.24 -23.23 -4.56
CA SER A 57 8.68 -23.24 -5.92
C SER A 57 8.66 -24.67 -6.48
N GLY A 58 7.89 -24.90 -7.54
CA GLY A 58 7.84 -26.20 -8.24
C GLY A 58 7.50 -27.38 -7.31
N ASP A 59 8.40 -28.34 -7.19
CA ASP A 59 8.23 -29.52 -6.32
C ASP A 59 8.17 -29.14 -4.82
N GLY A 60 8.69 -27.98 -4.42
CA GLY A 60 8.59 -27.47 -3.04
C GLY A 60 7.15 -27.17 -2.61
N CYS A 61 6.23 -26.99 -3.57
CA CYS A 61 4.81 -26.74 -3.30
C CYS A 61 3.99 -28.02 -3.05
N GLN A 62 4.61 -29.21 -3.16
CA GLN A 62 3.91 -30.47 -2.89
C GLN A 62 3.36 -30.50 -1.45
N GLY A 63 2.13 -31.00 -1.30
CA GLY A 63 1.43 -31.07 -0.01
C GLY A 63 0.63 -29.81 0.36
N MET A 64 0.68 -28.75 -0.44
CA MET A 64 -0.13 -27.55 -0.20
C MET A 64 -1.64 -27.81 -0.33
N GLU A 65 -2.04 -28.87 -1.04
CA GLU A 65 -3.41 -29.41 -1.10
C GLU A 65 -3.95 -29.81 0.29
N GLU A 66 -3.08 -30.15 1.24
CA GLU A 66 -3.44 -30.45 2.63
C GLU A 66 -3.76 -29.17 3.45
N TYR A 67 -3.40 -28.00 2.91
CA TYR A 67 -3.57 -26.68 3.50
C TYR A 67 -4.41 -25.77 2.58
N PRO A 68 -5.71 -26.04 2.39
CA PRO A 68 -6.56 -25.24 1.50
C PRO A 68 -6.67 -23.77 1.92
N GLU A 69 -6.42 -23.46 3.20
CA GLU A 69 -6.38 -22.10 3.75
C GLU A 69 -4.95 -21.54 3.89
N GLY A 70 -3.94 -22.23 3.35
CA GLY A 70 -2.54 -21.87 3.53
C GLY A 70 -2.07 -21.92 4.99
N LEU A 71 -1.07 -21.09 5.31
CA LEU A 71 -0.64 -20.83 6.68
C LEU A 71 -1.71 -19.98 7.38
N ARG A 72 -2.48 -20.61 8.28
CA ARG A 72 -3.47 -19.93 9.12
C ARG A 72 -2.83 -19.42 10.40
N ILE A 73 -2.82 -18.10 10.62
CA ILE A 73 -2.42 -17.49 11.89
C ILE A 73 -3.41 -17.92 12.99
N LYS A 74 -2.99 -18.05 14.25
CA LYS A 74 -3.93 -18.46 15.31
C LYS A 74 -4.89 -17.33 15.67
N GLU A 75 -6.16 -17.66 15.86
CA GLU A 75 -7.21 -16.72 16.24
C GLU A 75 -6.85 -15.96 17.54
N GLY A 76 -7.14 -14.66 17.55
CA GLY A 76 -6.85 -13.79 18.69
C GLY A 76 -5.37 -13.46 18.91
N GLN A 77 -4.45 -13.90 18.05
CA GLN A 77 -3.05 -13.48 18.12
C GLN A 77 -2.89 -12.06 17.58
N SER A 78 -2.43 -11.16 18.43
CA SER A 78 -1.99 -9.83 18.01
C SER A 78 -0.46 -9.78 17.88
N GLN A 79 0.03 -8.96 16.97
CA GLN A 79 1.45 -8.65 16.76
C GLN A 79 2.29 -9.80 16.18
N VAL A 80 1.68 -10.65 15.35
CA VAL A 80 2.41 -11.67 14.61
C VAL A 80 3.26 -10.97 13.55
N LEU A 81 4.57 -11.21 13.56
CA LEU A 81 5.50 -10.69 12.55
C LEU A 81 6.13 -11.85 11.80
N ILE A 82 6.09 -11.81 10.47
CA ILE A 82 6.88 -12.67 9.59
C ILE A 82 7.76 -11.75 8.75
N SER A 83 9.08 -11.81 8.95
CA SER A 83 10.06 -10.97 8.27
C SER A 83 11.15 -11.83 7.64
N CYS A 84 11.52 -11.53 6.40
CA CYS A 84 12.67 -12.16 5.76
C CYS A 84 13.94 -11.35 6.04
N ASP A 85 14.99 -11.92 6.65
CA ASP A 85 16.23 -11.18 6.90
C ASP A 85 17.43 -11.64 6.06
N SER A 86 17.82 -10.79 5.09
CA SER A 86 18.99 -10.98 4.22
C SER A 86 20.25 -10.26 4.70
N LEU A 87 20.16 -9.36 5.70
CA LEU A 87 21.25 -8.43 6.03
C LEU A 87 22.36 -9.02 6.92
N LEU A 88 22.22 -10.26 7.39
CA LEU A 88 23.12 -10.79 8.42
C LEU A 88 24.16 -11.81 7.96
N PHE A 89 24.10 -12.38 6.75
CA PHE A 89 25.10 -13.39 6.34
C PHE A 89 25.38 -13.42 4.84
N GLY A 90 26.66 -13.34 4.48
CA GLY A 90 27.19 -13.69 3.15
C GLY A 90 27.27 -15.21 2.93
N TYR A 91 26.20 -15.94 3.24
CA TYR A 91 26.11 -17.40 3.05
C TYR A 91 24.68 -17.79 2.70
N HIS A 92 24.35 -17.66 1.41
CA HIS A 92 23.61 -18.63 0.60
C HIS A 92 23.74 -18.15 -0.85
N GLU A 93 24.33 -18.97 -1.72
CA GLU A 93 24.70 -18.57 -3.09
C GLU A 93 23.51 -18.56 -4.07
N GLU A 94 22.28 -18.87 -3.64
CA GLU A 94 21.15 -19.08 -4.57
C GLU A 94 19.93 -18.16 -4.37
N SER A 95 19.58 -17.70 -3.16
CA SER A 95 18.45 -16.77 -2.96
C SER A 95 18.75 -15.69 -1.93
N THR A 96 18.41 -14.44 -2.26
CA THR A 96 18.52 -13.25 -1.39
C THR A 96 17.17 -12.83 -0.78
N GLU A 97 16.09 -13.53 -1.13
CA GLU A 97 14.72 -13.20 -0.79
C GLU A 97 14.03 -14.40 -0.10
N CYS A 98 12.89 -14.16 0.54
CA CYS A 98 12.02 -15.22 1.03
C CYS A 98 10.84 -15.33 0.07
N VAL A 99 10.89 -16.32 -0.80
CA VAL A 99 9.97 -16.49 -1.92
C VAL A 99 9.05 -17.67 -1.65
N VAL A 100 7.75 -17.41 -1.73
CA VAL A 100 6.70 -18.42 -1.83
C VAL A 100 6.08 -18.28 -3.22
N ASP A 101 6.40 -19.20 -4.11
CA ASP A 101 5.86 -19.28 -5.48
C ASP A 101 5.06 -20.57 -5.66
N CYS A 102 3.85 -20.60 -5.10
CA CYS A 102 3.01 -21.80 -5.06
C CYS A 102 1.55 -21.54 -5.44
N PRO A 103 0.85 -22.55 -6.00
CA PRO A 103 -0.58 -22.45 -6.24
C PRO A 103 -1.38 -22.50 -4.93
N GLY A 104 -2.68 -22.17 -4.99
CA GLY A 104 -3.56 -22.14 -3.81
C GLY A 104 -3.52 -20.82 -3.06
N ARG A 105 -3.82 -20.86 -1.76
CA ARG A 105 -3.76 -19.72 -0.83
C ARG A 105 -2.49 -19.81 0.02
N HIS A 106 -1.75 -18.72 0.18
CA HIS A 106 -0.54 -18.73 1.01
C HIS A 106 -0.83 -18.49 2.49
N ILE A 107 -1.63 -17.48 2.83
CA ILE A 107 -1.86 -17.08 4.22
C ILE A 107 -3.34 -16.75 4.46
N THR A 108 -3.85 -17.16 5.62
CA THR A 108 -5.11 -16.68 6.16
C THR A 108 -4.89 -15.99 7.50
N VAL A 109 -5.39 -14.76 7.62
CA VAL A 109 -5.39 -13.93 8.84
C VAL A 109 -6.79 -13.95 9.44
N PRO A 110 -7.02 -14.70 10.53
CA PRO A 110 -8.37 -14.85 11.10
C PRO A 110 -8.89 -13.61 11.84
N GLU A 111 -10.14 -13.72 12.29
CA GLU A 111 -10.78 -12.74 13.16
C GLU A 111 -9.93 -12.42 14.41
N SER A 112 -9.93 -11.13 14.77
CA SER A 112 -9.23 -10.60 15.95
C SER A 112 -7.72 -10.91 15.96
N SER A 113 -7.13 -11.27 14.82
CA SER A 113 -5.70 -11.48 14.67
C SER A 113 -5.04 -10.34 13.90
N SER A 114 -3.75 -10.10 14.18
CA SER A 114 -2.96 -9.14 13.39
C SER A 114 -1.63 -9.73 12.94
N LEU A 115 -1.38 -9.62 11.63
CA LEU A 115 -0.18 -10.08 10.96
C LEU A 115 0.56 -8.91 10.32
N THR A 116 1.86 -8.82 10.56
CA THR A 116 2.80 -7.97 9.81
C THR A 116 3.69 -8.85 8.95
N LEU A 117 3.74 -8.56 7.65
CA LEU A 117 4.64 -9.18 6.69
C LEU A 117 5.69 -8.16 6.25
N GLU A 118 6.94 -8.57 6.25
CA GLU A 118 8.06 -7.71 5.85
C GLU A 118 9.03 -8.45 4.92
N ARG A 119 9.37 -7.83 3.78
CA ARG A 119 10.38 -8.35 2.83
C ARG A 119 10.06 -9.75 2.28
N MET A 120 8.78 -10.05 2.09
CA MET A 120 8.33 -11.32 1.54
C MET A 120 7.99 -11.19 0.05
N VAL A 121 8.19 -12.26 -0.71
CA VAL A 121 7.74 -12.37 -2.10
C VAL A 121 6.70 -13.49 -2.20
N PHE A 122 5.48 -13.14 -2.58
CA PHE A 122 4.38 -14.09 -2.81
C PHE A 122 4.00 -14.11 -4.29
N SER A 123 4.02 -15.29 -4.88
CA SER A 123 3.82 -15.52 -6.30
C SER A 123 3.00 -16.77 -6.59
N GLY A 124 2.31 -16.78 -7.73
CA GLY A 124 1.69 -17.98 -8.27
C GLY A 124 0.41 -18.47 -7.58
N ALA A 125 -0.10 -17.74 -6.57
CA ALA A 125 -1.32 -18.12 -5.87
C ALA A 125 -2.49 -18.25 -6.86
N THR A 126 -3.39 -19.21 -6.61
CA THR A 126 -4.57 -19.44 -7.47
C THR A 126 -5.90 -19.14 -6.77
N GLU A 127 -5.88 -18.87 -5.47
CA GLU A 127 -7.07 -18.61 -4.65
C GLU A 127 -6.95 -17.34 -3.80
N SER A 128 -6.36 -16.27 -4.35
CA SER A 128 -5.89 -15.10 -3.59
C SER A 128 -4.72 -15.46 -2.67
N SER A 129 -3.58 -14.77 -2.79
CA SER A 129 -2.40 -15.10 -1.98
C SER A 129 -2.67 -14.98 -0.48
N ILE A 130 -3.35 -13.91 -0.04
CA ILE A 130 -3.69 -13.69 1.36
C ILE A 130 -5.19 -13.45 1.51
N LYS A 131 -5.80 -14.11 2.49
CA LYS A 131 -7.16 -13.82 2.96
C LYS A 131 -7.10 -13.17 4.32
N VAL A 132 -7.77 -12.03 4.48
CA VAL A 132 -8.01 -11.39 5.77
C VAL A 132 -9.47 -11.62 6.12
N GLU A 133 -9.72 -12.47 7.13
CA GLU A 133 -11.07 -12.75 7.62
C GLU A 133 -11.64 -11.58 8.41
N GLU A 134 -12.94 -11.62 8.67
CA GLU A 134 -13.68 -10.55 9.33
C GLU A 134 -13.04 -10.14 10.66
N GLY A 135 -12.75 -8.85 10.83
CA GLY A 135 -12.07 -8.31 12.02
C GLY A 135 -10.56 -8.58 12.08
N GLY A 136 -9.97 -9.19 11.06
CA GLY A 136 -8.53 -9.38 10.94
C GLY A 136 -7.78 -8.09 10.55
N THR A 137 -6.49 -8.02 10.87
CA THR A 137 -5.61 -6.90 10.46
C THR A 137 -4.36 -7.40 9.78
N LEU A 138 -4.05 -6.85 8.60
CA LEU A 138 -2.83 -7.15 7.85
C LEU A 138 -2.01 -5.88 7.66
N THR A 139 -0.72 -5.96 7.96
CA THR A 139 0.27 -4.94 7.61
C THR A 139 1.30 -5.56 6.67
N VAL A 140 1.53 -4.93 5.52
CA VAL A 140 2.48 -5.38 4.50
C VAL A 140 3.53 -4.29 4.29
N ILE A 141 4.80 -4.65 4.43
CA ILE A 141 5.92 -3.71 4.33
C ILE A 141 6.97 -4.29 3.39
N ASN A 142 7.46 -3.49 2.43
CA ASN A 142 8.57 -3.86 1.54
C ASN A 142 8.40 -5.25 0.89
N SER A 143 7.17 -5.63 0.54
CA SER A 143 6.86 -6.98 0.05
C SER A 143 6.38 -6.94 -1.40
N ILE A 144 6.47 -8.07 -2.09
CA ILE A 144 6.11 -8.20 -3.50
C ILE A 144 5.02 -9.27 -3.63
N PHE A 145 3.92 -8.91 -4.27
CA PHE A 145 2.86 -9.82 -4.70
C PHE A 145 2.82 -9.82 -6.21
N LYS A 146 3.24 -10.92 -6.84
CA LYS A 146 3.31 -11.02 -8.30
C LYS A 146 2.56 -12.22 -8.85
N ASP A 147 1.91 -12.03 -10.00
CA ASP A 147 1.33 -13.14 -10.77
C ASP A 147 0.31 -14.00 -9.97
N ASN A 148 -0.32 -13.42 -8.93
CA ASN A 148 -1.32 -14.10 -8.12
C ASN A 148 -2.73 -13.96 -8.71
N LYS A 149 -3.57 -14.96 -8.47
CA LYS A 149 -4.91 -15.07 -9.06
C LYS A 149 -5.96 -15.43 -8.03
N ALA A 150 -7.19 -14.95 -8.24
CA ALA A 150 -8.38 -15.41 -7.53
C ALA A 150 -9.30 -16.17 -8.50
N ASN A 151 -9.06 -17.48 -8.68
CA ASN A 151 -9.90 -18.33 -9.54
C ASN A 151 -11.14 -18.89 -8.81
N SER A 152 -11.34 -18.53 -7.55
CA SER A 152 -12.50 -18.97 -6.75
C SER A 152 -13.80 -18.37 -7.31
N GLU A 153 -14.95 -18.96 -6.96
CA GLU A 153 -16.27 -18.47 -7.41
C GLU A 153 -16.53 -16.99 -7.06
N GLU A 154 -15.85 -16.47 -6.04
CA GLU A 154 -15.98 -15.07 -5.64
C GLU A 154 -15.15 -14.12 -6.51
N GLY A 155 -14.02 -14.57 -7.07
CA GLY A 155 -13.18 -13.78 -7.98
C GLY A 155 -12.63 -12.48 -7.36
N LYS A 156 -12.30 -12.45 -6.07
CA LYS A 156 -11.92 -11.23 -5.33
C LYS A 156 -10.45 -11.22 -4.95
N GLY A 157 -9.75 -10.12 -5.25
CA GLY A 157 -8.41 -9.83 -4.72
C GLY A 157 -7.36 -10.86 -5.11
N GLY A 158 -6.72 -10.72 -6.27
CA GLY A 158 -5.73 -11.72 -6.74
C GLY A 158 -4.56 -11.90 -5.77
N ALA A 159 -4.10 -10.82 -5.16
CA ALA A 159 -3.09 -10.85 -4.10
C ALA A 159 -3.71 -10.90 -2.70
N ILE A 160 -4.61 -9.96 -2.39
CA ILE A 160 -5.18 -9.81 -1.04
C ILE A 160 -6.70 -9.70 -1.13
N PHE A 161 -7.39 -10.62 -0.46
CA PHE A 161 -8.83 -10.58 -0.29
C PHE A 161 -9.19 -10.23 1.15
N VAL A 162 -9.85 -9.08 1.34
CA VAL A 162 -10.26 -8.56 2.64
C VAL A 162 -11.75 -8.77 2.84
N LEU A 163 -12.12 -9.46 3.92
CA LEU A 163 -13.51 -9.63 4.35
C LEU A 163 -14.00 -8.42 5.17
N PRO A 164 -15.31 -8.34 5.48
CA PRO A 164 -15.89 -7.19 6.15
C PRO A 164 -15.25 -6.85 7.50
N ASN A 165 -15.34 -5.58 7.92
CA ASN A 165 -14.85 -5.11 9.22
C ASN A 165 -13.34 -5.33 9.47
N SER A 166 -12.54 -5.53 8.42
CA SER A 166 -11.10 -5.81 8.50
C SER A 166 -10.25 -4.62 8.05
N SER A 167 -8.98 -4.59 8.47
CA SER A 167 -8.05 -3.50 8.18
C SER A 167 -6.80 -4.00 7.46
N VAL A 168 -6.39 -3.31 6.40
CA VAL A 168 -5.15 -3.59 5.67
C VAL A 168 -4.32 -2.32 5.51
N HIS A 169 -3.04 -2.41 5.85
CA HIS A 169 -2.07 -1.33 5.72
C HIS A 169 -0.89 -1.79 4.86
N ILE A 170 -0.56 -1.04 3.82
CA ILE A 170 0.43 -1.42 2.81
C ILE A 170 1.42 -0.28 2.64
N TYR A 171 2.70 -0.60 2.81
CA TYR A 171 3.80 0.36 2.77
C TYR A 171 4.91 -0.15 1.88
N TYR A 172 5.42 0.69 0.98
CA TYR A 172 6.63 0.41 0.18
C TYR A 172 6.58 -0.92 -0.59
N SER A 173 5.39 -1.35 -1.00
CA SER A 173 5.16 -2.71 -1.52
C SER A 173 4.77 -2.70 -2.99
N GLN A 174 4.91 -3.84 -3.65
CA GLN A 174 4.66 -3.98 -5.08
C GLN A 174 3.62 -5.05 -5.36
N PHE A 175 2.63 -4.71 -6.20
CA PHE A 175 1.60 -5.60 -6.70
C PHE A 175 1.69 -5.63 -8.21
N VAL A 176 2.15 -6.76 -8.76
CA VAL A 176 2.51 -6.86 -10.17
C VAL A 176 1.76 -8.01 -10.86
N ARG A 177 1.02 -7.73 -11.94
CA ARG A 177 0.32 -8.75 -12.74
C ARG A 177 -0.61 -9.68 -11.94
N ASN A 178 -1.22 -9.16 -10.88
CA ASN A 178 -2.24 -9.92 -10.15
C ASN A 178 -3.58 -9.85 -10.91
N THR A 179 -4.35 -10.94 -10.85
CA THR A 179 -5.60 -11.09 -11.62
C THR A 179 -6.78 -11.57 -10.78
N ALA A 180 -7.95 -10.94 -10.96
CA ALA A 180 -9.19 -11.34 -10.32
C ALA A 180 -10.40 -10.87 -11.16
N ASP A 181 -11.62 -11.08 -10.68
CA ASP A 181 -12.81 -10.43 -11.26
C ASP A 181 -13.04 -9.03 -10.66
N TYR A 182 -12.78 -8.89 -9.35
CA TYR A 182 -12.85 -7.63 -8.61
C TYR A 182 -11.55 -7.40 -7.85
N GLY A 183 -10.92 -6.24 -8.07
CA GLY A 183 -9.67 -5.90 -7.40
C GLY A 183 -8.55 -6.82 -7.85
N GLY A 184 -7.98 -6.59 -9.03
CA GLY A 184 -7.00 -7.51 -9.63
C GLY A 184 -5.85 -7.83 -8.68
N ALA A 185 -5.39 -6.84 -7.90
CA ALA A 185 -4.51 -7.07 -6.76
C ALA A 185 -5.27 -7.20 -5.43
N ILE A 186 -6.06 -6.18 -5.06
CA ILE A 186 -6.66 -6.07 -3.72
C ILE A 186 -8.16 -5.86 -3.83
N TYR A 187 -8.91 -6.61 -3.03
CA TYR A 187 -10.33 -6.39 -2.84
C TYR A 187 -10.66 -6.10 -1.38
N GLY A 188 -11.33 -4.96 -1.12
CA GLY A 188 -11.88 -4.56 0.18
C GLY A 188 -13.35 -4.95 0.33
N GLY A 189 -13.70 -5.77 1.33
CA GLY A 189 -15.10 -6.10 1.66
C GLY A 189 -15.84 -4.95 2.36
N ASP A 190 -17.14 -5.11 2.61
CA ASP A 190 -17.97 -4.09 3.27
C ASP A 190 -17.38 -3.61 4.61
N PHE A 191 -17.44 -2.31 4.89
CA PHE A 191 -16.91 -1.72 6.14
C PHE A 191 -15.41 -1.98 6.39
N SER A 192 -14.64 -2.34 5.36
CA SER A 192 -13.19 -2.51 5.49
C SER A 192 -12.45 -1.17 5.43
N TYR A 193 -11.23 -1.18 5.96
CA TYR A 193 -10.28 -0.07 5.82
C TYR A 193 -9.04 -0.54 5.06
N VAL A 194 -8.67 0.16 3.98
CA VAL A 194 -7.45 -0.13 3.23
C VAL A 194 -6.61 1.13 3.06
N GLU A 195 -5.39 1.10 3.58
CA GLU A 195 -4.39 2.15 3.41
C GLU A 195 -3.19 1.67 2.60
N VAL A 196 -2.82 2.46 1.59
CA VAL A 196 -1.72 2.20 0.67
C VAL A 196 -0.85 3.44 0.61
N VAL A 197 0.42 3.29 0.94
CA VAL A 197 1.39 4.39 0.95
C VAL A 197 2.68 3.98 0.25
N GLU A 198 3.20 4.86 -0.59
CA GLU A 198 4.48 4.70 -1.30
C GLU A 198 4.63 3.33 -1.99
N SER A 199 3.55 2.83 -2.58
CA SER A 199 3.48 1.49 -3.16
C SER A 199 3.22 1.52 -4.66
N MET A 200 3.44 0.40 -5.33
CA MET A 200 3.31 0.28 -6.79
C MET A 200 2.32 -0.81 -7.16
N PHE A 201 1.41 -0.48 -8.08
CA PHE A 201 0.45 -1.39 -8.71
C PHE A 201 0.69 -1.39 -10.21
N GLU A 202 1.31 -2.44 -10.72
CA GLU A 202 1.72 -2.57 -12.12
C GLU A 202 1.03 -3.74 -12.81
N GLU A 203 0.42 -3.46 -13.97
CA GLU A 203 -0.13 -4.50 -14.86
C GLU A 203 -1.15 -5.43 -14.18
N ASN A 204 -1.81 -4.98 -13.11
CA ASN A 204 -2.86 -5.76 -12.46
C ASN A 204 -4.16 -5.66 -13.26
N LYS A 205 -4.92 -6.76 -13.26
CA LYS A 205 -6.09 -6.88 -14.11
C LYS A 205 -7.30 -7.45 -13.39
N ALA A 206 -8.41 -6.75 -13.49
CA ALA A 206 -9.71 -7.22 -13.06
C ALA A 206 -10.63 -7.42 -14.28
N THR A 207 -11.49 -8.43 -14.29
CA THR A 207 -12.46 -8.56 -15.40
C THR A 207 -13.59 -7.53 -15.27
N ILE A 208 -13.96 -7.14 -14.05
CA ILE A 208 -15.12 -6.28 -13.77
C ILE A 208 -14.66 -4.93 -13.21
N SER A 209 -14.13 -4.88 -11.99
CA SER A 209 -13.87 -3.60 -11.32
C SER A 209 -12.49 -3.55 -10.70
N GLY A 210 -11.80 -2.41 -10.88
CA GLY A 210 -10.57 -2.09 -10.18
C GLY A 210 -9.42 -3.00 -10.57
N GLY A 211 -8.68 -2.66 -11.63
CA GLY A 211 -7.58 -3.50 -12.10
C GLY A 211 -6.52 -3.70 -11.01
N ALA A 212 -6.25 -2.67 -10.21
CA ALA A 212 -5.44 -2.76 -9.00
C ALA A 212 -6.31 -3.01 -7.76
N PHE A 213 -7.27 -2.13 -7.51
CA PHE A 213 -8.04 -2.10 -6.26
C PHE A 213 -9.53 -1.93 -6.53
N ALA A 214 -10.35 -2.74 -5.86
CA ALA A 214 -11.78 -2.53 -5.76
C ALA A 214 -12.24 -2.70 -4.33
N GLU A 215 -13.32 -2.00 -3.96
CA GLU A 215 -13.97 -2.16 -2.66
C GLU A 215 -15.48 -2.33 -2.80
N ASP A 216 -16.08 -2.92 -1.77
CA ASP A 216 -17.51 -2.98 -1.52
C ASP A 216 -17.98 -1.76 -0.68
N GLY A 217 -19.29 -1.71 -0.37
CA GLY A 217 -19.94 -0.53 0.18
C GLY A 217 -19.52 -0.19 1.60
N TYR A 218 -19.72 1.06 2.00
CA TYR A 218 -19.44 1.57 3.35
C TYR A 218 -17.98 1.43 3.80
N SER A 219 -17.06 1.28 2.85
CA SER A 219 -15.63 1.11 3.11
C SER A 219 -14.89 2.44 3.12
N GLU A 220 -13.69 2.45 3.69
CA GLU A 220 -12.78 3.59 3.64
C GLU A 220 -11.43 3.19 3.05
N SER A 221 -10.96 3.95 2.05
CA SER A 221 -9.65 3.72 1.45
C SER A 221 -8.80 4.99 1.37
N ARG A 222 -7.48 4.81 1.52
CA ARG A 222 -6.47 5.87 1.41
C ARG A 222 -5.32 5.40 0.53
N PHE A 223 -4.97 6.23 -0.44
CA PHE A 223 -3.85 6.04 -1.34
C PHE A 223 -2.96 7.28 -1.27
N GLU A 224 -1.68 7.10 -0.95
CA GLU A 224 -0.73 8.21 -0.80
C GLU A 224 0.58 7.92 -1.50
N THR A 225 1.05 8.87 -2.30
CA THR A 225 2.37 8.85 -2.95
C THR A 225 2.67 7.53 -3.68
N SER A 226 1.64 6.92 -4.25
CA SER A 226 1.68 5.59 -4.87
C SER A 226 1.53 5.68 -6.39
N SER A 227 2.00 4.65 -7.08
CA SER A 227 1.95 4.55 -8.55
C SER A 227 1.01 3.44 -9.01
N PHE A 228 0.14 3.76 -9.95
CA PHE A 228 -0.77 2.85 -10.62
C PHE A 228 -0.49 2.88 -12.12
N TYR A 229 0.20 1.84 -12.59
CA TYR A 229 0.69 1.75 -13.96
C TYR A 229 0.08 0.56 -14.70
N LYS A 230 -0.49 0.81 -15.88
CA LYS A 230 -0.98 -0.26 -16.78
C LYS A 230 -2.01 -1.21 -16.18
N ASN A 231 -2.83 -0.75 -15.25
CA ASN A 231 -3.90 -1.57 -14.71
C ASN A 231 -5.12 -1.55 -15.65
N ASP A 232 -5.83 -2.67 -15.74
CA ASP A 232 -6.90 -2.92 -16.72
C ASP A 232 -8.15 -3.49 -16.04
N ALA A 233 -9.32 -2.88 -16.27
CA ALA A 233 -10.62 -3.39 -15.81
C ALA A 233 -11.80 -2.87 -16.64
N SER A 234 -13.01 -3.38 -16.42
CA SER A 234 -14.20 -2.77 -17.07
C SER A 234 -14.55 -1.42 -16.43
N PHE A 235 -14.48 -1.31 -15.10
CA PHE A 235 -14.75 -0.09 -14.34
C PHE A 235 -13.57 0.26 -13.45
N GLY A 236 -12.97 1.43 -13.67
CA GLY A 236 -11.81 1.88 -12.89
C GLY A 236 -10.59 1.04 -13.24
N GLY A 237 -9.83 1.43 -14.27
CA GLY A 237 -8.70 0.63 -14.75
C GLY A 237 -7.68 0.36 -13.65
N ALA A 238 -7.47 1.32 -12.75
CA ALA A 238 -6.73 1.11 -11.50
C ALA A 238 -7.67 0.90 -10.30
N ILE A 239 -8.52 1.89 -10.00
CA ILE A 239 -9.26 1.97 -8.73
C ILE A 239 -10.76 2.05 -9.00
N TYR A 240 -11.53 1.19 -8.33
CA TYR A 240 -12.98 1.25 -8.28
C TYR A 240 -13.48 1.50 -6.86
N ILE A 241 -14.21 2.60 -6.67
CA ILE A 241 -14.81 3.00 -5.39
C ILE A 241 -16.32 2.79 -5.48
N LYS A 242 -16.88 1.97 -4.58
CA LYS A 242 -18.30 1.62 -4.55
C LYS A 242 -19.16 2.70 -3.91
N GLU A 243 -20.47 2.62 -4.15
CA GLU A 243 -21.46 3.49 -3.51
C GLU A 243 -21.33 3.49 -1.99
N LEU A 244 -21.52 4.67 -1.38
CA LEU A 244 -21.43 4.92 0.06
C LEU A 244 -20.06 4.70 0.71
N SER A 245 -19.04 4.30 -0.06
CA SER A 245 -17.65 4.24 0.42
C SER A 245 -16.95 5.60 0.25
N THR A 246 -15.83 5.78 0.96
CA THR A 246 -15.03 7.00 0.88
C THR A 246 -13.58 6.70 0.51
N ALA A 247 -13.01 7.47 -0.41
CA ALA A 247 -11.65 7.30 -0.87
C ALA A 247 -10.86 8.62 -0.84
N LYS A 248 -9.63 8.56 -0.33
CA LYS A 248 -8.69 9.69 -0.33
C LYS A 248 -7.45 9.32 -1.15
N SER A 249 -7.20 10.09 -2.20
CA SER A 249 -6.03 9.96 -3.07
C SER A 249 -5.20 11.24 -2.99
N LEU A 250 -3.96 11.13 -2.51
CA LEU A 250 -3.03 12.24 -2.33
C LEU A 250 -1.68 11.92 -2.97
N GLY A 251 -1.15 12.79 -3.84
CA GLY A 251 0.22 12.61 -4.34
C GLY A 251 0.42 11.42 -5.28
N ASN A 252 -0.65 10.82 -5.83
CA ASN A 252 -0.55 9.58 -6.60
C ASN A 252 -0.29 9.84 -8.09
N THR A 253 0.32 8.86 -8.75
CA THR A 253 0.46 8.84 -10.21
C THR A 253 -0.35 7.70 -10.81
N PHE A 254 -1.22 8.03 -11.76
CA PHE A 254 -2.02 7.10 -12.54
C PHE A 254 -1.58 7.19 -13.99
N GLU A 255 -0.87 6.19 -14.47
CA GLU A 255 -0.30 6.20 -15.81
C GLU A 255 -0.74 4.98 -16.62
N ASN A 256 -1.16 5.23 -17.87
CA ASN A 256 -1.42 4.16 -18.83
C ASN A 256 -2.46 3.14 -18.33
N ASN A 257 -3.45 3.55 -17.53
CA ASN A 257 -4.52 2.64 -17.08
C ASN A 257 -5.69 2.61 -18.08
N PHE A 258 -6.33 1.46 -18.20
CA PHE A 258 -7.32 1.18 -19.25
C PHE A 258 -8.65 0.71 -18.65
N ALA A 259 -9.76 1.29 -19.10
CA ALA A 259 -11.09 0.81 -18.73
C ALA A 259 -12.19 1.01 -19.78
N ILE A 260 -13.40 0.50 -19.52
CA ILE A 260 -14.59 0.95 -20.24
C ILE A 260 -15.01 2.32 -19.69
N ASP A 261 -15.15 2.44 -18.36
CA ASP A 261 -15.45 3.70 -17.71
C ASP A 261 -14.43 3.99 -16.59
N GLY A 262 -13.84 5.20 -16.61
CA GLY A 262 -12.82 5.63 -15.66
C GLY A 262 -11.49 4.93 -15.91
N GLY A 263 -10.70 5.42 -16.87
CA GLY A 263 -9.46 4.74 -17.29
C GLY A 263 -8.50 4.49 -16.13
N ALA A 264 -8.41 5.43 -15.19
CA ALA A 264 -7.75 5.23 -13.90
C ALA A 264 -8.74 4.95 -12.77
N ILE A 265 -9.66 5.89 -12.52
CA ILE A 265 -10.56 5.86 -11.35
C ILE A 265 -12.02 5.85 -11.80
N PHE A 266 -12.78 4.90 -11.29
CA PHE A 266 -14.24 4.93 -11.29
C PHE A 266 -14.74 5.19 -9.87
N SER A 267 -15.52 6.25 -9.69
CA SER A 267 -16.07 6.64 -8.39
C SER A 267 -17.59 6.57 -8.38
N ALA A 268 -18.14 5.59 -7.66
CA ALA A 268 -19.54 5.54 -7.23
C ALA A 268 -19.74 6.08 -5.79
N GLY A 269 -18.68 6.28 -5.02
CA GLY A 269 -18.71 6.78 -3.65
C GLY A 269 -18.34 8.27 -3.51
N PHE A 270 -17.74 8.61 -2.37
CA PHE A 270 -17.23 9.94 -2.06
C PHE A 270 -15.70 9.96 -2.19
N THR A 271 -15.18 10.61 -3.23
CA THR A 271 -13.74 10.55 -3.54
C THR A 271 -13.08 11.93 -3.45
N SER A 272 -11.93 12.01 -2.80
CA SER A 272 -11.07 13.20 -2.81
C SER A 272 -9.77 12.88 -3.51
N VAL A 273 -9.46 13.59 -4.59
CA VAL A 273 -8.22 13.48 -5.34
C VAL A 273 -7.46 14.81 -5.27
N VAL A 274 -6.24 14.75 -4.78
CA VAL A 274 -5.45 15.93 -4.46
C VAL A 274 -3.99 15.70 -4.87
N ASP A 275 -3.35 16.73 -5.43
CA ASP A 275 -1.92 16.72 -5.74
C ASP A 275 -1.48 15.49 -6.57
N SER A 276 -2.33 15.02 -7.49
CA SER A 276 -2.11 13.77 -8.24
C SER A 276 -1.89 13.99 -9.74
N THR A 277 -1.26 13.04 -10.41
CA THR A 277 -1.02 13.07 -11.87
C THR A 277 -1.78 11.95 -12.57
N PHE A 278 -2.49 12.28 -13.64
CA PHE A 278 -3.18 11.34 -14.53
C PHE A 278 -2.62 11.48 -15.94
N GLU A 279 -1.90 10.46 -16.39
CA GLU A 279 -1.22 10.46 -17.67
C GLU A 279 -1.59 9.27 -18.55
N GLU A 280 -1.90 9.53 -19.82
CA GLU A 280 -2.10 8.48 -20.84
C GLU A 280 -3.15 7.42 -20.46
N ASN A 281 -4.07 7.73 -19.54
CA ASN A 281 -5.16 6.82 -19.20
C ASN A 281 -6.21 6.85 -20.31
N ALA A 282 -6.83 5.71 -20.57
CA ALA A 282 -7.77 5.55 -21.67
C ALA A 282 -9.05 4.83 -21.24
N ALA A 283 -10.19 5.36 -21.68
CA ALA A 283 -11.48 4.71 -21.48
C ALA A 283 -12.48 4.95 -22.62
N ALA A 284 -13.64 4.31 -22.56
CA ALA A 284 -14.79 4.76 -23.35
C ALA A 284 -15.36 6.05 -22.75
N THR A 285 -15.52 6.12 -21.44
CA THR A 285 -16.05 7.29 -20.73
C THR A 285 -15.13 7.68 -19.58
N GLY A 286 -14.74 8.95 -19.48
CA GLY A 286 -13.83 9.41 -18.42
C GLY A 286 -12.43 8.83 -18.60
N GLY A 287 -11.67 9.35 -19.56
CA GLY A 287 -10.38 8.79 -19.96
C GLY A 287 -9.41 8.60 -18.79
N ALA A 288 -9.42 9.50 -17.81
CA ALA A 288 -8.79 9.27 -16.51
C ALA A 288 -9.83 8.92 -15.43
N VAL A 289 -10.84 9.77 -15.26
CA VAL A 289 -11.76 9.68 -14.12
C VAL A 289 -13.20 9.68 -14.58
N TYR A 290 -13.97 8.76 -14.03
CA TYR A 290 -15.41 8.71 -14.18
C TYR A 290 -16.11 8.80 -12.81
N VAL A 291 -17.13 9.66 -12.73
CA VAL A 291 -17.94 9.85 -11.51
C VAL A 291 -19.40 9.51 -11.80
N GLU A 292 -19.92 8.51 -11.09
CA GLU A 292 -21.27 7.98 -11.27
C GLU A 292 -22.35 8.86 -10.59
N ALA A 293 -23.61 8.72 -11.01
CA ALA A 293 -24.73 9.44 -10.41
C ALA A 293 -24.92 9.08 -8.94
N GLY A 294 -25.16 10.08 -8.09
CA GLY A 294 -25.32 9.90 -6.64
C GLY A 294 -24.02 10.00 -5.85
N SER A 295 -22.88 10.11 -6.54
CA SER A 295 -21.56 10.27 -5.98
C SER A 295 -21.15 11.74 -5.81
N SER A 296 -20.04 12.00 -5.13
CA SER A 296 -19.38 13.30 -5.18
C SER A 296 -17.88 13.16 -5.23
N MET A 297 -17.23 14.18 -5.80
CA MET A 297 -15.78 14.22 -5.90
C MET A 297 -15.23 15.61 -5.60
N THR A 298 -14.15 15.66 -4.82
CA THR A 298 -13.26 16.83 -4.78
C THR A 298 -12.02 16.50 -5.61
N LEU A 299 -11.64 17.40 -6.51
CA LEU A 299 -10.49 17.23 -7.38
C LEU A 299 -9.66 18.51 -7.37
N SER A 300 -8.47 18.50 -6.78
CA SER A 300 -7.67 19.72 -6.71
C SER A 300 -6.18 19.54 -6.91
N ARG A 301 -5.53 20.59 -7.42
CA ARG A 301 -4.06 20.65 -7.64
C ARG A 301 -3.51 19.44 -8.38
N SER A 302 -4.28 18.90 -9.31
CA SER A 302 -3.93 17.68 -10.04
C SER A 302 -3.72 17.98 -11.52
N GLU A 303 -2.87 17.19 -12.16
CA GLU A 303 -2.49 17.32 -13.57
C GLU A 303 -3.10 16.19 -14.42
N PHE A 304 -3.70 16.54 -15.56
CA PHE A 304 -4.29 15.60 -16.51
C PHE A 304 -3.61 15.73 -17.88
N ARG A 305 -2.76 14.78 -18.25
CA ARG A 305 -1.98 14.81 -19.48
C ARG A 305 -2.33 13.66 -20.41
N SER A 306 -2.64 13.98 -21.66
CA SER A 306 -2.78 12.99 -22.75
C SER A 306 -3.76 11.84 -22.46
N ASN A 307 -4.75 12.05 -21.60
CA ASN A 307 -5.79 11.06 -21.34
C ASN A 307 -6.78 11.02 -22.50
N SER A 308 -7.34 9.85 -22.80
CA SER A 308 -8.17 9.66 -23.98
C SER A 308 -9.51 8.99 -23.66
N ALA A 309 -10.56 9.48 -24.31
CA ALA A 309 -11.88 8.85 -24.25
C ALA A 309 -12.45 8.59 -25.64
N THR A 310 -12.99 7.39 -25.87
CA THR A 310 -13.63 7.10 -27.17
C THR A 310 -15.04 7.68 -27.26
N LYS A 311 -15.75 7.90 -26.14
CA LYS A 311 -17.13 8.44 -26.11
C LYS A 311 -17.26 9.81 -25.44
N PHE A 312 -16.91 9.95 -24.15
CA PHE A 312 -17.14 11.20 -23.41
C PHE A 312 -16.06 11.47 -22.34
N GLY A 313 -15.77 12.75 -22.10
CA GLY A 313 -14.85 13.25 -21.07
C GLY A 313 -13.43 12.70 -21.18
N PRO A 314 -12.54 13.31 -21.97
CA PRO A 314 -11.22 12.73 -22.23
C PRO A 314 -10.33 12.71 -20.97
N ALA A 315 -10.47 13.68 -20.06
CA ALA A 315 -9.86 13.63 -18.74
C ALA A 315 -10.90 13.14 -17.71
N VAL A 316 -11.93 13.95 -17.44
CA VAL A 316 -12.95 13.65 -16.45
C VAL A 316 -14.33 13.65 -17.09
N SER A 317 -15.15 12.65 -16.76
CA SER A 317 -16.57 12.60 -17.10
C SER A 317 -17.41 12.38 -15.85
N ASN A 318 -18.56 13.03 -15.76
CA ASN A 318 -19.54 12.75 -14.71
C ASN A 318 -20.95 12.53 -15.28
N GLN A 319 -21.76 11.77 -14.53
CA GLN A 319 -23.20 11.65 -14.79
C GLN A 319 -23.99 12.84 -14.21
N PHE A 320 -25.26 12.95 -14.59
CA PHE A 320 -26.17 14.00 -14.15
C PHE A 320 -26.26 14.12 -12.61
N ASN A 321 -26.41 15.34 -12.10
CA ASN A 321 -26.53 15.68 -10.68
C ASN A 321 -25.33 15.29 -9.79
N VAL A 322 -24.15 15.09 -10.38
CA VAL A 322 -22.92 14.84 -9.61
C VAL A 322 -22.24 16.17 -9.28
N GLN A 323 -21.89 16.35 -8.00
CA GLN A 323 -21.05 17.47 -7.58
C GLN A 323 -19.57 17.07 -7.72
N VAL A 324 -18.87 17.69 -8.67
CA VAL A 324 -17.41 17.67 -8.76
C VAL A 324 -16.91 19.06 -8.38
N ASP A 325 -16.31 19.18 -7.19
CA ASP A 325 -15.67 20.41 -6.74
C ASP A 325 -14.21 20.40 -7.23
N ALA A 326 -13.96 21.13 -8.32
CA ALA A 326 -12.68 21.15 -8.99
C ALA A 326 -11.97 22.50 -8.83
N ALA A 327 -10.75 22.48 -8.32
CA ALA A 327 -9.94 23.69 -8.09
C ALA A 327 -8.47 23.48 -8.46
N ASP A 328 -7.84 24.49 -9.07
CA ASP A 328 -6.38 24.51 -9.30
C ASP A 328 -5.82 23.32 -10.09
N ASN A 329 -6.62 22.70 -10.97
CA ASN A 329 -6.17 21.61 -11.83
C ASN A 329 -5.60 22.13 -13.16
N THR A 330 -4.69 21.35 -13.73
CA THR A 330 -4.11 21.58 -15.05
C THR A 330 -4.44 20.45 -16.01
N ALA A 331 -4.52 20.76 -17.31
CA ALA A 331 -4.76 19.77 -18.35
C ALA A 331 -4.05 20.13 -19.66
N CYS A 332 -3.57 19.11 -20.37
CA CYS A 332 -3.11 19.25 -21.75
C CYS A 332 -3.19 17.93 -22.53
N GLY A 333 -3.52 18.04 -23.82
CA GLY A 333 -3.45 16.93 -24.75
C GLY A 333 -4.52 15.86 -24.53
N ASN A 334 -5.55 16.13 -23.71
CA ASN A 334 -6.60 15.16 -23.49
C ASN A 334 -7.54 15.13 -24.71
N ALA A 335 -7.71 13.95 -25.29
CA ALA A 335 -8.34 13.78 -26.60
C ALA A 335 -9.59 12.90 -26.57
N MET A 336 -10.61 13.28 -27.34
CA MET A 336 -11.81 12.47 -27.56
C MET A 336 -11.93 12.07 -29.02
N GLU A 337 -12.12 10.78 -29.29
CA GLU A 337 -12.12 10.26 -30.67
C GLU A 337 -13.42 10.53 -31.45
N SER A 338 -14.59 10.57 -30.80
CA SER A 338 -15.87 10.40 -31.52
C SER A 338 -16.71 11.66 -31.80
N THR A 339 -16.45 12.84 -31.22
CA THR A 339 -17.43 13.94 -31.27
C THR A 339 -16.91 15.31 -31.73
N GLY A 340 -15.60 15.51 -31.89
CA GLY A 340 -15.04 16.84 -32.18
C GLY A 340 -15.27 17.88 -31.07
N VAL A 341 -15.87 17.49 -29.93
CA VAL A 341 -15.96 18.30 -28.72
C VAL A 341 -14.65 18.14 -27.96
N HIS A 342 -13.82 19.18 -28.01
CA HIS A 342 -12.60 19.22 -27.23
C HIS A 342 -12.89 19.78 -25.83
N CYS A 343 -12.65 18.97 -24.80
CA CYS A 343 -12.79 19.40 -23.41
C CYS A 343 -11.56 18.98 -22.62
N GLU A 344 -10.69 19.94 -22.34
CA GLU A 344 -9.50 19.77 -21.49
C GLU A 344 -9.92 19.99 -20.02
N GLY A 345 -10.60 19.01 -19.43
CA GLY A 345 -11.12 19.09 -18.07
C GLY A 345 -12.31 18.16 -17.83
N ILE A 346 -13.38 18.70 -17.26
CA ILE A 346 -14.59 17.95 -16.92
C ILE A 346 -15.64 18.14 -18.01
N LEU A 347 -16.08 17.03 -18.61
CA LEU A 347 -17.28 17.03 -19.44
C LEU A 347 -18.49 16.58 -18.62
N MET A 348 -19.47 17.48 -18.49
CA MET A 348 -20.71 17.21 -17.77
C MET A 348 -21.83 16.78 -18.71
N LEU A 349 -22.42 15.61 -18.44
CA LEU A 349 -23.55 15.08 -19.19
C LEU A 349 -24.88 15.46 -18.52
N VAL A 350 -25.66 16.31 -19.19
CA VAL A 350 -27.00 16.74 -18.74
C VAL A 350 -28.06 16.15 -19.66
N PRO A 351 -28.95 15.24 -19.18
CA PRO A 351 -30.00 14.65 -20.00
C PRO A 351 -30.94 15.72 -20.56
N GLY A 352 -31.06 15.78 -21.89
CA GLY A 352 -31.94 16.74 -22.58
C GLY A 352 -31.34 18.13 -22.79
N GLU A 353 -30.10 18.38 -22.36
CA GLU A 353 -29.36 19.62 -22.62
C GLU A 353 -28.05 19.35 -23.36
N THR A 354 -27.40 20.41 -23.83
CA THR A 354 -26.06 20.33 -24.43
C THR A 354 -25.04 20.05 -23.34
N SER A 355 -24.16 19.06 -23.56
CA SER A 355 -23.03 18.77 -22.66
C SER A 355 -22.20 20.03 -22.38
N GLN A 356 -21.85 20.26 -21.12
CA GLN A 356 -21.05 21.43 -20.71
C GLN A 356 -19.62 21.00 -20.40
N CYS A 357 -18.65 21.70 -20.98
CA CYS A 357 -17.24 21.54 -20.62
C CYS A 357 -16.88 22.56 -19.52
N VAL A 358 -16.25 22.07 -18.45
CA VAL A 358 -15.54 22.89 -17.46
C VAL A 358 -14.04 22.65 -17.68
N PRO A 359 -13.36 23.57 -18.38
CA PRO A 359 -11.95 23.39 -18.67
C PRO A 359 -11.10 23.58 -17.41
N PHE A 360 -9.98 22.86 -17.33
CA PHE A 360 -8.90 23.11 -16.40
C PHE A 360 -7.94 24.15 -16.97
N THR A 361 -6.96 24.57 -16.16
CA THR A 361 -5.92 25.48 -16.62
C THR A 361 -5.07 24.76 -17.68
N ASN A 362 -5.00 25.31 -18.90
CA ASN A 362 -4.15 24.74 -19.94
C ASN A 362 -2.69 25.12 -19.69
N ALA A 363 -2.05 24.38 -18.80
CA ALA A 363 -0.66 24.56 -18.40
C ALA A 363 -0.14 23.23 -17.85
N CYS A 364 0.27 22.33 -18.75
CA CYS A 364 1.24 21.33 -18.33
C CYS A 364 2.61 21.97 -18.48
N ASP A 365 3.33 22.13 -17.37
CA ASP A 365 4.75 22.40 -17.49
C ASP A 365 5.40 21.19 -18.19
N ALA A 366 6.39 21.45 -19.05
CA ALA A 366 7.24 20.36 -19.56
C ALA A 366 7.77 19.58 -18.34
N PRO A 367 7.76 18.23 -18.36
CA PRO A 367 7.84 17.41 -17.16
C PRO A 367 8.95 17.92 -16.24
N SER A 368 8.61 18.29 -15.01
CA SER A 368 9.61 18.41 -13.96
C SER A 368 10.24 17.02 -13.85
N ALA A 369 11.41 16.87 -14.45
CA ALA A 369 12.31 15.72 -14.44
C ALA A 369 11.66 14.40 -14.00
N GLN A 370 11.48 13.47 -14.95
CA GLN A 370 11.29 12.02 -14.78
C GLN A 370 10.61 11.60 -13.46
N PRO A 371 9.47 10.86 -13.46
CA PRO A 371 9.11 10.11 -12.26
C PRO A 371 10.39 9.43 -11.78
N SER A 372 10.80 9.72 -10.54
CA SER A 372 11.90 9.02 -9.91
C SER A 372 11.64 7.58 -10.25
N ALA A 373 12.59 6.93 -10.94
CA ALA A 373 12.45 5.55 -11.37
C ALA A 373 11.67 4.81 -10.30
N SER A 374 10.57 4.13 -10.68
CA SER A 374 9.81 3.22 -9.81
C SER A 374 10.78 2.72 -8.77
N PRO A 375 10.55 2.90 -7.44
CA PRO A 375 11.55 2.56 -6.44
C PRO A 375 12.12 1.24 -6.87
N ALA A 376 13.38 1.29 -7.34
CA ALA A 376 13.92 0.16 -8.08
C ALA A 376 13.66 -1.02 -7.16
N PRO A 377 13.11 -2.16 -7.65
CA PRO A 377 13.03 -3.32 -6.80
C PRO A 377 14.40 -3.43 -6.17
N SER A 378 14.48 -3.41 -4.84
CA SER A 378 15.75 -3.51 -4.11
C SER A 378 16.58 -4.53 -4.86
N ALA A 379 17.64 -4.04 -5.51
CA ALA A 379 18.24 -4.62 -6.71
C ALA A 379 17.82 -6.07 -7.07
N VAL A 380 16.96 -6.25 -8.08
CA VAL A 380 16.98 -7.52 -8.82
C VAL A 380 18.27 -7.55 -9.63
N LEU A 381 19.33 -8.11 -9.04
CA LEU A 381 20.58 -8.39 -9.75
C LEU A 381 20.31 -9.44 -10.83
N LYS A 382 20.17 -8.99 -12.08
CA LYS A 382 20.34 -9.86 -13.24
C LYS A 382 21.83 -10.02 -13.51
N PHE A 383 22.42 -11.15 -13.10
CA PHE A 383 23.71 -11.56 -13.62
C PHE A 383 23.52 -12.27 -14.96
N GLY A 384 24.05 -11.66 -16.01
CA GLY A 384 24.27 -12.35 -17.28
C GLY A 384 25.45 -13.30 -17.17
N ASP A 385 25.35 -14.45 -17.83
CA ASP A 385 26.40 -15.46 -17.93
C ASP A 385 27.74 -14.86 -18.38
N GLY A 386 28.81 -15.39 -17.79
CA GLY A 386 30.18 -14.88 -17.76
C GLY A 386 30.81 -14.35 -19.05
N ASP A 387 31.74 -13.41 -18.89
CA ASP A 387 33.16 -13.64 -19.17
C ASP A 387 34.03 -12.55 -18.52
N ASP A 388 35.28 -12.92 -18.21
CA ASP A 388 36.25 -12.19 -17.40
C ASP A 388 36.59 -10.76 -17.86
N GLY A 389 36.74 -9.83 -16.90
CA GLY A 389 37.36 -8.52 -17.16
C GLY A 389 37.37 -7.57 -15.95
N ALA A 390 38.47 -7.56 -15.20
CA ALA A 390 38.71 -6.65 -14.08
C ALA A 390 38.55 -5.17 -14.43
N VAL A 391 37.84 -4.40 -13.61
CA VAL A 391 37.87 -2.93 -13.63
C VAL A 391 38.01 -2.39 -12.19
N GLN A 392 38.94 -1.43 -12.03
CA GLN A 392 39.38 -0.85 -10.78
C GLN A 392 38.31 0.04 -10.12
N PHE A 393 38.27 0.04 -8.79
CA PHE A 393 37.47 0.96 -7.97
C PHE A 393 38.18 2.32 -7.87
N GLU A 394 37.52 3.39 -8.31
CA GLU A 394 37.77 4.75 -7.79
C GLU A 394 36.67 5.07 -6.77
N GLU A 395 37.06 5.32 -5.52
CA GLU A 395 36.19 5.86 -4.47
C GLU A 395 35.97 7.35 -4.73
N ASP A 396 34.72 7.75 -4.98
CA ASP A 396 34.30 9.14 -4.77
C ASP A 396 33.30 9.19 -3.61
N SER A 397 33.78 9.75 -2.50
CA SER A 397 33.01 10.00 -1.29
C SER A 397 32.11 11.23 -1.45
N LEU A 398 30.78 11.05 -1.44
CA LEU A 398 29.84 12.13 -1.18
C LEU A 398 28.65 11.58 -0.35
N MET A 399 28.81 11.62 0.97
CA MET A 399 27.70 11.54 1.92
C MET A 399 27.16 12.96 2.17
N PRO A 400 25.90 13.29 1.85
CA PRO A 400 25.23 14.45 2.44
C PRO A 400 24.85 14.13 3.89
N SER A 401 25.14 15.04 4.81
CA SER A 401 25.10 14.82 6.26
C SER A 401 23.83 15.31 6.97
N ASP A 402 22.65 15.27 6.35
CA ASP A 402 21.42 15.77 6.98
C ASP A 402 20.27 14.74 6.92
N MET A 403 20.09 14.02 8.02
CA MET A 403 18.99 13.09 8.25
C MET A 403 17.92 13.80 9.11
N PRO A 404 16.72 14.12 8.59
CA PRO A 404 15.65 14.70 9.39
C PRO A 404 15.09 13.67 10.37
N SER A 405 14.88 14.05 11.63
CA SER A 405 14.25 13.19 12.63
C SER A 405 12.73 13.10 12.37
N MET A 406 12.23 11.94 11.92
CA MET A 406 10.80 11.70 11.77
C MET A 406 10.21 11.03 13.02
N VAL A 407 9.90 11.85 14.02
CA VAL A 407 8.90 11.53 15.05
C VAL A 407 7.87 12.66 15.01
N PRO A 408 6.60 12.40 14.67
CA PRO A 408 5.56 13.43 14.72
C PRO A 408 5.38 13.91 16.17
N SER A 409 5.52 15.21 16.43
CA SER A 409 5.48 15.77 17.79
C SER A 409 4.09 16.19 18.29
N ASP A 410 3.00 15.96 17.55
CA ASP A 410 1.68 16.48 17.95
C ASP A 410 0.60 15.40 18.00
N MET A 411 0.46 14.78 19.17
CA MET A 411 -0.70 13.96 19.54
C MET A 411 -1.73 14.87 20.26
N PRO A 412 -2.98 15.01 19.78
CA PRO A 412 -3.97 15.84 20.46
C PRO A 412 -4.36 15.23 21.82
N SER A 413 -4.24 15.98 22.90
CA SER A 413 -4.65 15.52 24.23
C SER A 413 -6.18 15.51 24.36
N LEU A 414 -6.77 14.32 24.55
CA LEU A 414 -8.20 14.12 24.83
C LEU A 414 -8.54 14.39 26.32
N VAL A 415 -8.34 15.61 26.83
CA VAL A 415 -8.97 16.08 28.08
C VAL A 415 -9.09 17.62 28.05
N PRO A 416 -10.28 18.23 28.23
CA PRO A 416 -10.40 19.68 28.40
C PRO A 416 -9.82 20.11 29.75
N SER A 417 -8.79 20.96 29.75
CA SER A 417 -8.20 21.51 30.98
C SER A 417 -8.79 22.88 31.32
N ASP A 418 -10.00 22.91 31.85
CA ASP A 418 -10.53 24.09 32.56
C ASP A 418 -11.05 23.64 33.94
N MET A 419 -10.16 23.67 34.94
CA MET A 419 -10.55 23.72 36.35
C MET A 419 -9.58 24.66 37.12
N PRO A 420 -10.08 25.75 37.75
CA PRO A 420 -9.24 26.69 38.47
C PRO A 420 -8.72 26.09 39.78
N SER A 421 -7.45 26.38 40.11
CA SER A 421 -6.80 25.94 41.35
C SER A 421 -7.42 26.59 42.59
N LEU A 422 -8.03 25.79 43.47
CA LEU A 422 -8.47 26.19 44.81
C LEU A 422 -7.49 25.69 45.87
N VAL A 423 -6.34 26.37 46.09
CA VAL A 423 -5.66 26.51 47.40
C VAL A 423 -4.65 27.67 47.31
N PRO A 424 -4.70 28.70 48.19
CA PRO A 424 -3.68 29.75 48.26
C PRO A 424 -2.38 29.25 48.92
N SER A 425 -1.23 29.60 48.34
CA SER A 425 0.10 29.39 48.91
C SER A 425 0.46 30.50 49.89
N ASP A 426 0.40 30.23 51.20
CA ASP A 426 1.15 30.97 52.23
C ASP A 426 1.21 30.17 53.54
N MET A 427 2.40 29.63 53.86
CA MET A 427 2.77 29.30 55.23
C MET A 427 4.26 29.66 55.46
N PRO A 428 4.57 30.55 56.42
CA PRO A 428 5.93 31.02 56.66
C PRO A 428 6.72 30.05 57.55
N SER A 429 8.02 29.88 57.27
CA SER A 429 8.93 29.09 58.10
C SER A 429 9.41 29.89 59.32
N VAL A 430 9.13 29.39 60.52
CA VAL A 430 9.59 29.95 61.79
C VAL A 430 10.74 29.09 62.33
N THR A 431 11.95 29.65 62.38
CA THR A 431 12.90 29.68 63.53
C THR A 431 14.34 29.88 63.07
N PRO A 432 15.01 30.92 63.60
CA PRO A 432 16.44 30.90 63.84
C PRO A 432 16.71 31.07 65.35
N SER A 433 17.56 30.22 65.93
CA SER A 433 18.05 30.42 67.30
C SER A 433 19.53 30.08 67.38
N ASP A 434 20.36 31.12 67.39
CA ASP A 434 21.63 31.12 68.13
C ASP A 434 21.85 32.53 68.69
N MET A 435 21.94 32.57 70.02
CA MET A 435 22.25 33.70 70.90
C MET A 435 23.77 34.02 70.82
N PRO A 436 24.28 35.21 71.24
CA PRO A 436 24.39 35.49 72.68
C PRO A 436 24.42 36.96 73.17
N SER A 437 24.12 37.08 74.49
CA SER A 437 24.65 37.99 75.53
C SER A 437 24.59 39.52 75.34
N GLN A 438 23.82 40.22 76.19
CA GLN A 438 24.14 40.65 77.56
C GLN A 438 22.87 40.97 78.34
#